data_AF-A0A7Z9MV12-F1
#
_entry.id   AF-A0A7Z9MV12-F1
#
_cell.length_a   1.000
_cell.length_b   1.000
_cell.length_c   1.000
_cell.angle_alpha   90.00
_cell.angle_beta   90.00
_cell.angle_gamma   90.00
#
_symmetry.space_group_name_H-M   'P 1'
#
loop_
_entity.id
_entity.type
_entity.pdbx_description
1 polymer ?
#
loop_
_entity_poly.entity_id
_entity_poly.type
_entity_poly.pdbx_seq_one_letter_code
_entity_poly.pdbx_strand_id
1 'polypeptide(L)'
;MALEEKLAAANQKNVGRAKRLVVFVCLAGLGVILFALSPSWDPTRLKEKFIPSEKIIPAPGAITAPGKAKPIIDQPIAIPDRAAKPDKVGPTPKKLNCAASDQEDERCQKFRDDFKKELKAFESDFEPKLQLASVQQWSAGVHEKIFEHKQAAIRAFSEGSYSSALAQIRAAAKESFRILGVKDARFDNHLKAAVSAFDSNQFEIARTEIASALLMKPDHSIAQGYQDRIELMPKVIGYLDGAYKARAENDLRSERSYLEKVIQLDPAREKEKARLKHLRKEIAEEDFANLMSKGIGAVERRDIGTARTSMEKARKVFPNRAELSLLKNRVERLDRELSVESSLNDANKAISHDDWDRAYQAFSKAKLIDPTNTAATEGEKIAGQVRAGRQGLDSFLERPARLSSKAVAAAAQRLLASVRHLTAISPTLKTRSEQVSKLISQANKPVEVVVRSDGKTEISVRRVGIVGKTLEKVINLRPGDYTFEGKRAGYKSKLVKLTVPFNGTGLEIKIICDEQI
;
A
#
# COMPACT_ATOMS: atom_id res chain seq x y z
N MET A 1 23.94 12.63 -43.80
CA MET A 1 23.01 11.73 -43.09
C MET A 1 21.63 12.35 -43.11
N ALA A 2 20.72 11.72 -43.87
CA ALA A 2 19.34 12.17 -44.02
C ALA A 2 18.64 12.16 -42.65
N LEU A 3 17.65 13.04 -42.46
CA LEU A 3 16.85 13.11 -41.25
C LEU A 3 16.22 11.75 -40.89
N GLU A 4 15.86 10.96 -41.91
CA GLU A 4 15.40 9.56 -41.75
C GLU A 4 16.46 8.67 -41.09
N GLU A 5 17.74 8.84 -41.41
CA GLU A 5 18.84 8.09 -40.82
C GLU A 5 19.07 8.52 -39.36
N LYS A 6 18.87 9.80 -39.02
CA LYS A 6 18.94 10.29 -37.64
C LYS A 6 17.73 9.86 -36.79
N LEU A 7 16.53 9.84 -37.38
CA LEU A 7 15.30 9.38 -36.74
C LEU A 7 15.31 7.85 -36.57
N ALA A 8 15.75 7.10 -37.58
CA ALA A 8 15.95 5.66 -37.52
C ALA A 8 17.07 5.28 -36.55
N ALA A 9 18.18 6.02 -36.53
CA ALA A 9 19.27 5.79 -35.57
C ALA A 9 18.86 6.13 -34.13
N ALA A 10 18.01 7.13 -33.90
CA ALA A 10 17.44 7.42 -32.58
C ALA A 10 16.49 6.30 -32.12
N ASN A 11 15.64 5.79 -33.02
CA ASN A 11 14.74 4.68 -32.74
C ASN A 11 15.52 3.37 -32.50
N GLN A 12 16.55 3.08 -33.31
CA GLN A 12 17.45 1.92 -33.13
C GLN A 12 18.36 2.03 -31.90
N LYS A 13 18.82 3.22 -31.50
CA LYS A 13 19.58 3.40 -30.23
C LYS A 13 18.70 3.11 -29.01
N ASN A 14 17.41 3.46 -29.07
CA ASN A 14 16.45 3.18 -28.00
C ASN A 14 16.08 1.69 -27.94
N VAL A 15 15.84 1.04 -29.09
CA VAL A 15 15.63 -0.41 -29.17
C VAL A 15 16.91 -1.20 -28.84
N GLY A 16 18.09 -0.67 -29.17
CA GLY A 16 19.39 -1.25 -28.86
C GLY A 16 19.78 -1.15 -27.38
N ARG A 17 19.36 -0.10 -26.67
CA ARG A 17 19.43 -0.03 -25.20
C ARG A 17 18.46 -1.01 -24.54
N ALA A 18 17.27 -1.21 -25.11
CA ALA A 18 16.33 -2.24 -24.65
C ALA A 18 16.89 -3.67 -24.85
N LYS A 19 17.58 -3.95 -25.96
CA LYS A 19 18.21 -5.26 -26.21
C LYS A 19 19.52 -5.49 -25.43
N ARG A 20 20.33 -4.45 -25.16
CA ARG A 20 21.59 -4.59 -24.39
C ARG A 20 21.39 -4.74 -22.88
N LEU A 21 20.19 -4.47 -22.35
CA LEU A 21 19.84 -4.85 -20.97
C LEU A 21 19.21 -6.25 -20.84
N VAL A 22 18.75 -6.84 -21.96
CA VAL A 22 18.22 -8.22 -21.97
C VAL A 22 19.36 -9.27 -22.00
N VAL A 23 20.60 -8.88 -22.32
CA VAL A 23 21.75 -9.81 -22.39
C VAL A 23 22.50 -9.96 -21.04
N PHE A 24 22.09 -9.26 -19.98
CA PHE A 24 22.55 -9.53 -18.60
C PHE A 24 21.46 -10.14 -17.70
N VAL A 25 20.45 -10.78 -18.31
CA VAL A 25 19.46 -11.62 -17.64
C VAL A 25 19.51 -13.01 -18.28
N CYS A 26 20.57 -13.76 -17.99
CA CYS A 26 20.66 -15.19 -18.23
C CYS A 26 21.75 -15.76 -17.31
N LEU A 27 21.36 -16.15 -16.08
CA LEU A 27 21.97 -17.24 -15.30
C LEU A 27 21.27 -17.35 -13.94
N ALA A 28 20.12 -18.02 -13.92
CA ALA A 28 19.64 -18.82 -12.78
C ALA A 28 18.36 -19.55 -13.20
N GLY A 29 18.51 -20.79 -13.67
CA GLY A 29 17.37 -21.66 -13.90
C GLY A 29 17.62 -22.70 -14.98
N LEU A 30 18.30 -23.80 -14.61
CA LEU A 30 18.01 -25.14 -15.11
C LEU A 30 18.82 -26.14 -14.29
N GLY A 31 18.12 -26.91 -13.46
CA GLY A 31 18.65 -28.09 -12.81
C GLY A 31 18.37 -29.34 -13.63
N VAL A 32 19.33 -30.27 -13.50
CA VAL A 32 19.31 -31.74 -13.77
C VAL A 32 19.32 -32.11 -15.27
N ILE A 33 20.33 -32.82 -15.83
CA ILE A 33 20.77 -34.19 -15.53
C ILE A 33 22.13 -34.56 -16.25
N LEU A 34 22.97 -35.35 -15.53
CA LEU A 34 24.00 -36.36 -15.91
C LEU A 34 25.47 -36.00 -16.34
N PHE A 35 26.37 -36.47 -15.46
CA PHE A 35 27.64 -37.22 -15.65
C PHE A 35 29.00 -36.55 -15.96
N ALA A 36 29.92 -36.82 -15.01
CA ALA A 36 31.31 -37.26 -15.14
C ALA A 36 32.47 -36.24 -15.02
N LEU A 37 33.33 -36.56 -14.03
CA LEU A 37 34.76 -36.26 -13.88
C LEU A 37 35.18 -34.94 -13.20
N SER A 38 35.43 -35.07 -11.90
CA SER A 38 36.46 -34.39 -11.08
C SER A 38 37.86 -34.38 -11.76
N PRO A 39 38.82 -33.48 -11.39
CA PRO A 39 39.17 -33.20 -9.98
C PRO A 39 39.63 -31.78 -9.59
N SER A 40 39.58 -31.61 -8.26
CA SER A 40 40.48 -30.84 -7.38
C SER A 40 40.71 -29.35 -7.65
N TRP A 41 40.19 -28.51 -6.74
CA TRP A 41 40.99 -27.50 -6.05
C TRP A 41 40.28 -26.98 -4.79
N ASP A 42 40.97 -27.16 -3.66
CA ASP A 42 40.72 -26.58 -2.36
C ASP A 42 41.88 -25.62 -2.09
N PRO A 43 41.61 -24.39 -1.61
CA PRO A 43 42.54 -23.80 -0.67
C PRO A 43 41.80 -23.12 0.48
N THR A 44 41.80 -23.79 1.64
CA THR A 44 41.83 -23.10 2.92
C THR A 44 43.26 -22.62 3.23
N ARG A 45 43.36 -21.37 3.69
CA ARG A 45 44.29 -20.83 4.73
C ARG A 45 44.81 -19.44 4.37
N LEU A 46 44.27 -18.43 5.05
CA LEU A 46 45.08 -17.37 5.65
C LEU A 46 44.47 -17.02 7.02
N LYS A 47 45.12 -17.52 8.07
CA LYS A 47 45.01 -17.03 9.46
C LYS A 47 46.23 -16.16 9.73
N GLU A 48 46.09 -15.30 10.74
CA GLU A 48 47.07 -14.42 11.40
C GLU A 48 47.21 -13.02 10.77
N LYS A 49 47.12 -11.90 11.51
CA LYS A 49 47.22 -11.62 12.94
C LYS A 49 46.57 -10.24 13.20
N PHE A 50 45.79 -10.08 14.26
CA PHE A 50 45.82 -8.90 15.15
C PHE A 50 44.97 -9.20 16.40
N ILE A 51 45.63 -9.24 17.57
CA ILE A 51 45.05 -9.25 18.92
C ILE A 51 45.34 -7.85 19.50
N PRO A 52 44.41 -7.23 20.26
CA PRO A 52 44.54 -7.26 21.71
C PRO A 52 43.26 -7.70 22.45
N SER A 53 43.48 -8.34 23.60
CA SER A 53 42.56 -8.71 24.69
C SER A 53 41.62 -7.56 25.09
N GLU A 54 40.44 -7.72 25.70
CA GLU A 54 40.08 -8.60 26.82
C GLU A 54 38.57 -8.47 27.13
N LYS A 55 37.85 -9.60 27.21
CA LYS A 55 36.91 -10.02 28.29
C LYS A 55 35.91 -11.06 27.79
N ILE A 56 35.93 -12.18 28.48
CA ILE A 56 35.24 -13.44 28.22
C ILE A 56 33.82 -13.38 28.78
N ILE A 57 32.80 -13.63 27.94
CA ILE A 57 31.50 -14.23 28.31
C ILE A 57 31.01 -15.06 27.09
N PRO A 58 30.68 -16.36 27.22
CA PRO A 58 30.38 -17.21 26.06
C PRO A 58 28.91 -17.13 25.60
N ALA A 59 28.73 -17.45 24.32
CA ALA A 59 27.47 -17.49 23.58
C ALA A 59 26.45 -18.53 24.12
N PRO A 60 25.13 -18.29 23.97
CA PRO A 60 24.11 -19.27 24.30
C PRO A 60 24.10 -20.39 23.26
N GLY A 61 24.36 -21.61 23.74
CA GLY A 61 24.36 -22.85 22.98
C GLY A 61 22.97 -23.33 22.58
N ALA A 62 23.02 -24.33 21.70
CA ALA A 62 21.94 -25.18 21.22
C ALA A 62 20.82 -25.40 22.25
N ILE A 63 19.58 -25.26 21.77
CA ILE A 63 18.38 -25.70 22.49
C ILE A 63 18.40 -27.22 22.49
N THR A 64 19.06 -27.81 23.49
CA THR A 64 18.79 -29.16 23.93
C THR A 64 17.32 -29.28 24.31
N ALA A 65 16.67 -30.35 23.84
CA ALA A 65 15.34 -30.77 24.26
C ALA A 65 15.18 -30.62 25.78
N PRO A 66 14.01 -30.17 26.29
CA PRO A 66 13.76 -30.22 27.72
C PRO A 66 13.67 -31.70 28.10
N GLY A 67 14.76 -32.18 28.69
CA GLY A 67 14.75 -33.38 29.52
C GLY A 67 13.64 -33.25 30.55
N LYS A 68 13.02 -34.39 30.86
CA LYS A 68 12.00 -34.55 31.89
C LYS A 68 12.54 -34.05 33.23
N ALA A 69 12.37 -32.76 33.51
CA ALA A 69 12.55 -32.20 34.83
C ALA A 69 11.37 -32.71 35.66
N LYS A 70 11.67 -33.61 36.59
CA LYS A 70 10.74 -34.08 37.61
C LYS A 70 10.22 -32.83 38.35
N PRO A 71 8.91 -32.62 38.45
CA PRO A 71 8.39 -31.43 39.11
C PRO A 71 8.78 -31.50 40.58
N ILE A 72 9.55 -30.52 41.05
CA ILE A 72 9.60 -30.19 42.47
C ILE A 72 8.26 -29.49 42.72
N ILE A 73 7.26 -30.31 42.98
CA ILE A 73 6.01 -29.89 43.59
C ILE A 73 6.44 -29.59 45.03
N ASP A 74 6.61 -28.31 45.36
CA ASP A 74 6.39 -27.91 46.75
C ASP A 74 4.93 -28.29 47.02
N GLN A 75 4.75 -29.44 47.68
CA GLN A 75 3.45 -29.90 48.12
C GLN A 75 2.79 -28.72 48.86
N PRO A 76 1.49 -28.45 48.65
CA PRO A 76 0.79 -27.51 49.48
C PRO A 76 1.10 -27.89 50.92
N ILE A 77 1.71 -26.98 51.68
CA ILE A 77 1.88 -27.16 53.13
C ILE A 77 0.50 -27.55 53.61
N ALA A 78 0.35 -28.81 54.02
CA ALA A 78 -0.92 -29.30 54.52
C ALA A 78 -1.21 -28.42 55.73
N ILE A 79 -2.11 -27.45 55.58
CA ILE A 79 -2.68 -26.78 56.73
C ILE A 79 -3.47 -27.89 57.39
N PRO A 80 -2.99 -28.44 58.53
CA PRO A 80 -3.76 -29.44 59.21
C PRO A 80 -5.12 -28.80 59.47
N ASP A 81 -6.20 -29.54 59.24
CA ASP A 81 -7.53 -29.02 59.55
C ASP A 81 -7.50 -28.42 60.95
N ARG A 82 -6.69 -28.97 61.87
CA ARG A 82 -6.39 -28.53 63.23
C ARG A 82 -5.33 -27.42 63.34
N ALA A 83 -5.72 -26.24 63.81
CA ALA A 83 -4.80 -25.31 64.47
C ALA A 83 -4.40 -25.83 65.88
N ALA A 84 -3.10 -26.10 66.08
CA ALA A 84 -2.42 -26.41 67.35
C ALA A 84 -2.79 -27.70 68.13
N LYS A 85 -1.82 -28.17 68.92
CA LYS A 85 -1.74 -29.44 69.66
C LYS A 85 -2.97 -29.73 70.55
N PRO A 86 -3.28 -31.02 70.84
CA PRO A 86 -4.28 -31.38 71.85
C PRO A 86 -3.87 -30.85 73.23
N ASP A 87 -4.73 -30.05 73.85
CA ASP A 87 -4.73 -29.93 75.30
C ASP A 87 -4.93 -31.34 75.88
N LYS A 88 -4.03 -31.74 76.79
CA LYS A 88 -4.22 -32.94 77.60
C LYS A 88 -5.56 -32.80 78.32
N VAL A 89 -6.47 -33.71 78.03
CA VAL A 89 -7.74 -33.84 78.74
C VAL A 89 -7.40 -34.13 80.21
N GLY A 90 -7.58 -33.13 81.07
CA GLY A 90 -7.58 -33.31 82.51
C GLY A 90 -8.68 -34.29 82.94
N PRO A 91 -8.59 -34.86 84.15
CA PRO A 91 -9.42 -35.99 84.56
C PRO A 91 -10.91 -35.67 84.36
N THR A 92 -11.59 -36.60 83.70
CA THR A 92 -13.04 -36.59 83.46
C THR A 92 -13.76 -36.30 84.78
N PRO A 93 -14.53 -35.20 84.90
CA PRO A 93 -15.32 -34.96 86.10
C PRO A 93 -16.30 -36.13 86.26
N LYS A 94 -16.38 -36.67 87.48
CA LYS A 94 -17.31 -37.75 87.86
C LYS A 94 -18.68 -37.51 87.22
N LYS A 95 -19.19 -38.49 86.47
CA LYS A 95 -20.55 -38.49 85.91
C LYS A 95 -21.54 -38.17 87.04
N LEU A 96 -22.10 -36.98 87.05
CA LEU A 96 -23.24 -36.66 87.90
C LEU A 96 -24.47 -37.24 87.20
N ASN A 97 -25.05 -38.29 87.78
CA ASN A 97 -26.21 -38.96 87.20
C ASN A 97 -27.50 -38.22 87.60
N CYS A 98 -27.89 -37.23 86.80
CA CYS A 98 -29.11 -36.45 87.04
C CYS A 98 -30.41 -37.20 86.68
N ALA A 99 -30.33 -38.46 86.23
CA ALA A 99 -31.51 -39.30 85.97
C ALA A 99 -32.09 -39.94 87.24
N ALA A 100 -31.35 -39.94 88.36
CA ALA A 100 -31.72 -40.59 89.61
C ALA A 100 -31.86 -39.64 90.81
N SER A 101 -31.49 -38.35 90.69
CA SER A 101 -31.81 -37.36 91.72
C SER A 101 -33.15 -36.72 91.38
N ASP A 102 -33.96 -36.42 92.40
CA ASP A 102 -35.09 -35.52 92.24
C ASP A 102 -34.63 -34.25 91.51
N GLN A 103 -35.50 -33.67 90.68
CA GLN A 103 -35.19 -32.58 89.73
C GLN A 103 -34.69 -31.26 90.39
N GLU A 104 -34.30 -31.30 91.67
CA GLU A 104 -33.91 -30.17 92.51
C GLU A 104 -32.38 -30.03 92.75
N ASP A 105 -31.51 -30.92 92.25
CA ASP A 105 -30.04 -30.64 92.30
C ASP A 105 -29.74 -29.43 91.39
N GLU A 106 -29.45 -28.30 92.04
CA GLU A 106 -29.15 -27.01 91.42
C GLU A 106 -28.05 -27.12 90.35
N ARG A 107 -27.10 -28.04 90.51
CA ARG A 107 -26.03 -28.28 89.52
C ARG A 107 -26.56 -28.96 88.26
N CYS A 108 -27.49 -29.90 88.40
CA CYS A 108 -28.15 -30.56 87.28
C CYS A 108 -29.02 -29.57 86.48
N GLN A 109 -29.74 -28.66 87.17
CA GLN A 109 -30.50 -27.60 86.51
C GLN A 109 -29.58 -26.60 85.80
N LYS A 110 -28.48 -26.21 86.41
CA LYS A 110 -27.48 -25.34 85.78
C LYS A 110 -26.89 -25.96 84.51
N PHE A 111 -26.47 -27.23 84.54
CA PHE A 111 -25.97 -27.92 83.35
C PHE A 111 -27.03 -28.02 82.25
N ARG A 112 -28.30 -28.24 82.63
CA ARG A 112 -29.42 -28.30 81.71
C ARG A 112 -29.67 -26.97 81.01
N ASP A 113 -29.66 -25.87 81.75
CA ASP A 113 -29.92 -24.53 81.21
C ASP A 113 -28.73 -24.01 80.39
N ASP A 114 -27.49 -24.26 80.84
CA ASP A 114 -26.27 -23.97 80.08
C ASP A 114 -26.27 -24.74 78.74
N PHE A 115 -26.64 -26.03 78.75
CA PHE A 115 -26.74 -26.81 77.52
C PHE A 115 -27.76 -26.22 76.55
N LYS A 116 -28.98 -25.89 77.01
CA LYS A 116 -30.01 -25.30 76.15
C LYS A 116 -29.55 -23.99 75.51
N LYS A 117 -28.88 -23.15 76.31
CA LYS A 117 -28.32 -21.88 75.86
C LYS A 117 -27.23 -22.11 74.80
N GLU A 118 -26.29 -23.01 75.04
CA GLU A 118 -25.16 -23.26 74.14
C GLU A 118 -25.57 -24.04 72.87
N LEU A 119 -26.55 -24.95 72.96
CA LEU A 119 -27.13 -25.59 71.78
C LEU A 119 -27.80 -24.55 70.87
N LYS A 120 -28.61 -23.66 71.45
CA LYS A 120 -29.23 -22.57 70.68
C LYS A 120 -28.18 -21.66 70.03
N ALA A 121 -27.13 -21.30 70.77
CA ALA A 121 -26.03 -20.51 70.23
C ALA A 121 -25.27 -21.25 69.12
N PHE A 122 -25.09 -22.57 69.23
CA PHE A 122 -24.48 -23.38 68.19
C PHE A 122 -25.29 -23.36 66.89
N GLU A 123 -26.59 -23.57 67.00
CA GLU A 123 -27.54 -23.57 65.87
C GLU A 123 -27.67 -22.20 65.21
N SER A 124 -27.58 -21.10 65.97
CA SER A 124 -27.65 -19.75 65.41
C SER A 124 -26.31 -19.27 64.84
N ASP A 125 -25.19 -19.59 65.48
CA ASP A 125 -23.92 -18.91 65.23
C ASP A 125 -22.94 -19.75 64.42
N PHE A 126 -22.99 -21.09 64.53
CA PHE A 126 -22.05 -21.99 63.88
C PHE A 126 -22.68 -22.70 62.68
N GLU A 127 -23.86 -23.31 62.80
CA GLU A 127 -24.45 -24.08 61.68
C GLU A 127 -24.61 -23.28 60.38
N PRO A 128 -25.17 -22.05 60.39
CA PRO A 128 -25.30 -21.27 59.17
C PRO A 128 -23.94 -20.89 58.58
N LYS A 129 -22.92 -20.66 59.43
CA LYS A 129 -21.56 -20.33 58.97
C LYS A 129 -20.84 -21.53 58.40
N LEU A 130 -21.01 -22.72 58.98
CA LEU A 130 -20.48 -23.98 58.46
C LEU A 130 -21.11 -24.31 57.10
N GLN A 131 -22.41 -24.08 56.96
CA GLN A 131 -23.13 -24.25 55.69
C GLN A 131 -22.70 -23.22 54.65
N LEU A 132 -22.67 -21.92 55.00
CA LEU A 132 -22.24 -20.84 54.10
C LEU A 132 -20.78 -21.01 53.66
N ALA A 133 -19.93 -21.52 54.54
CA ALA A 133 -18.55 -21.84 54.22
C ALA A 133 -18.40 -23.19 53.49
N SER A 134 -19.48 -23.95 53.25
CA SER A 134 -19.46 -25.26 52.60
C SER A 134 -18.48 -26.26 53.25
N VAL A 135 -18.32 -26.24 54.58
CA VAL A 135 -17.33 -27.09 55.30
C VAL A 135 -17.51 -28.57 55.00
N GLN A 136 -18.75 -29.00 54.80
CA GLN A 136 -19.06 -30.37 54.39
C GLN A 136 -18.35 -30.78 53.08
N GLN A 137 -18.16 -29.85 52.14
CA GLN A 137 -17.63 -30.13 50.81
C GLN A 137 -16.09 -30.14 50.80
N TRP A 138 -15.42 -29.29 51.59
CA TRP A 138 -13.94 -29.21 51.60
C TRP A 138 -13.26 -29.83 52.83
N SER A 139 -14.01 -30.15 53.88
CA SER A 139 -13.56 -30.85 55.08
C SER A 139 -14.69 -31.73 55.66
N ALA A 140 -15.14 -32.69 54.86
CA ALA A 140 -16.25 -33.60 55.19
C ALA A 140 -16.06 -34.30 56.55
N GLY A 141 -14.86 -34.79 56.85
CA GLY A 141 -14.59 -35.50 58.11
C GLY A 141 -14.68 -34.60 59.35
N VAL A 142 -14.27 -33.33 59.25
CA VAL A 142 -14.42 -32.38 60.37
C VAL A 142 -15.88 -31.96 60.51
N HIS A 143 -16.59 -31.76 59.40
CA HIS A 143 -18.02 -31.49 59.40
C HIS A 143 -18.79 -32.64 60.06
N GLU A 144 -18.58 -33.89 59.63
CA GLU A 144 -19.21 -35.08 60.21
C GLU A 144 -18.98 -35.13 61.71
N LYS A 145 -17.73 -34.98 62.16
CA LYS A 145 -17.37 -34.97 63.57
C LYS A 145 -18.07 -33.87 64.38
N ILE A 146 -18.21 -32.67 63.83
CA ILE A 146 -18.97 -31.57 64.47
C ILE A 146 -20.42 -32.00 64.72
N PHE A 147 -21.07 -32.59 63.71
CA PHE A 147 -22.47 -33.01 63.81
C PHE A 147 -22.64 -34.31 64.62
N GLU A 148 -21.66 -35.20 64.65
CA GLU A 148 -21.62 -36.33 65.59
C GLU A 148 -21.59 -35.85 67.04
N HIS A 149 -20.76 -34.85 67.36
CA HIS A 149 -20.75 -34.21 68.68
C HIS A 149 -22.11 -33.59 69.01
N LYS A 150 -22.75 -32.87 68.06
CA LYS A 150 -24.10 -32.33 68.25
C LYS A 150 -25.13 -33.44 68.54
N GLN A 151 -25.15 -34.50 67.74
CA GLN A 151 -26.08 -35.63 67.93
C GLN A 151 -25.85 -36.35 69.26
N ALA A 152 -24.58 -36.58 69.64
CA ALA A 152 -24.24 -37.16 70.93
C ALA A 152 -24.69 -36.26 72.10
N ALA A 153 -24.60 -34.94 71.94
CA ALA A 153 -25.08 -33.99 72.92
C ALA A 153 -26.60 -34.08 73.13
N ILE A 154 -27.37 -34.15 72.03
CA ILE A 154 -28.84 -34.30 72.07
C ILE A 154 -29.25 -35.62 72.72
N ARG A 155 -28.60 -36.75 72.36
CA ARG A 155 -28.86 -38.06 72.97
C ARG A 155 -28.59 -38.04 74.48
N ALA A 156 -27.42 -37.53 74.89
CA ALA A 156 -27.07 -37.42 76.30
C ALA A 156 -28.06 -36.52 77.08
N PHE A 157 -28.61 -35.48 76.45
CA PHE A 157 -29.62 -34.63 77.07
C PHE A 157 -30.95 -35.37 77.28
N SER A 158 -31.42 -36.15 76.30
CA SER A 158 -32.63 -36.97 76.42
C SER A 158 -32.53 -38.07 77.48
N GLU A 159 -31.32 -38.56 77.75
CA GLU A 159 -31.03 -39.56 78.78
C GLU A 159 -30.85 -38.96 80.19
N GLY A 160 -31.01 -37.64 80.34
CA GLY A 160 -30.80 -36.94 81.62
C GLY A 160 -29.32 -36.72 81.98
N SER A 161 -28.38 -37.04 81.09
CA SER A 161 -26.94 -36.85 81.32
C SER A 161 -26.48 -35.42 80.94
N TYR A 162 -26.97 -34.40 81.67
CA TYR A 162 -26.80 -32.98 81.31
C TYR A 162 -25.34 -32.51 81.24
N SER A 163 -24.45 -33.00 82.12
CA SER A 163 -23.03 -32.62 82.06
C SER A 163 -22.33 -33.16 80.80
N SER A 164 -22.71 -34.36 80.35
CA SER A 164 -22.21 -34.97 79.11
C SER A 164 -22.76 -34.23 77.89
N ALA A 165 -24.05 -33.87 77.90
CA ALA A 165 -24.67 -33.07 76.84
C ALA A 165 -23.95 -31.73 76.66
N LEU A 166 -23.69 -31.01 77.75
CA LEU A 166 -22.94 -29.76 77.73
C LEU A 166 -21.50 -29.94 77.22
N ALA A 167 -20.81 -31.00 77.64
CA ALA A 167 -19.45 -31.28 77.16
C ALA A 167 -19.40 -31.54 75.65
N GLN A 168 -20.38 -32.30 75.11
CA GLN A 168 -20.44 -32.63 73.70
C GLN A 168 -20.79 -31.41 72.82
N ILE A 169 -21.74 -30.55 73.23
CA ILE A 169 -22.04 -29.34 72.45
C ILE A 169 -20.87 -28.35 72.46
N ARG A 170 -20.13 -28.24 73.57
CA ARG A 170 -18.88 -27.47 73.64
C ARG A 170 -17.79 -28.02 72.73
N ALA A 171 -17.70 -29.34 72.59
CA ALA A 171 -16.78 -29.97 71.65
C ALA A 171 -17.15 -29.63 70.19
N ALA A 172 -18.44 -29.69 69.84
CA ALA A 172 -18.93 -29.27 68.52
C ALA A 172 -18.60 -27.79 68.23
N ALA A 173 -18.86 -26.90 69.19
CA ALA A 173 -18.56 -25.47 69.07
C ALA A 173 -17.04 -25.20 68.93
N LYS A 174 -16.19 -25.87 69.72
CA LYS A 174 -14.73 -25.75 69.63
C LYS A 174 -14.21 -26.17 68.25
N GLU A 175 -14.69 -27.29 67.73
CA GLU A 175 -14.27 -27.78 66.42
C GLU A 175 -14.79 -26.88 65.28
N SER A 176 -16.01 -26.34 65.41
CA SER A 176 -16.60 -25.39 64.47
C SER A 176 -15.84 -24.06 64.41
N PHE A 177 -15.47 -23.51 65.57
CA PHE A 177 -14.63 -22.32 65.65
C PHE A 177 -13.27 -22.55 64.98
N ARG A 178 -12.66 -23.72 65.24
CA ARG A 178 -11.35 -24.09 64.70
C ARG A 178 -11.36 -24.22 63.18
N ILE A 179 -12.37 -24.87 62.61
CA ILE A 179 -12.46 -25.08 61.16
C ILE A 179 -12.82 -23.79 60.41
N LEU A 180 -13.68 -22.95 60.98
CA LEU A 180 -13.99 -21.64 60.41
C LEU A 180 -12.79 -20.70 60.47
N GLY A 181 -11.94 -20.80 61.50
CA GLY A 181 -10.73 -19.99 61.65
C GLY A 181 -9.62 -20.28 60.65
N VAL A 182 -9.59 -21.47 60.03
CA VAL A 182 -8.57 -21.82 59.00
C VAL A 182 -9.06 -21.59 57.57
N LYS A 183 -10.35 -21.24 57.38
CA LYS A 183 -10.98 -21.09 56.06
C LYS A 183 -10.23 -20.08 55.17
N ASP A 184 -9.92 -18.91 55.71
CA ASP A 184 -9.29 -17.83 54.95
C ASP A 184 -7.87 -18.19 54.51
N ALA A 185 -7.07 -18.78 55.41
CA ALA A 185 -5.73 -19.24 55.08
C ALA A 185 -5.73 -20.36 54.02
N ARG A 186 -6.71 -21.27 54.09
CA ARG A 186 -6.86 -22.35 53.11
C ARG A 186 -7.32 -21.82 51.75
N PHE A 187 -8.24 -20.84 51.75
CA PHE A 187 -8.63 -20.10 50.55
C PHE A 187 -7.41 -19.44 49.88
N ASP A 188 -6.60 -18.70 50.65
CA ASP A 188 -5.43 -18.00 50.12
C ASP A 188 -4.41 -18.97 49.51
N ASN A 189 -4.21 -20.15 50.12
CA ASN A 189 -3.35 -21.19 49.59
C ASN A 189 -3.86 -21.74 48.25
N HIS A 190 -5.15 -22.09 48.17
CA HIS A 190 -5.74 -22.60 46.92
C HIS A 190 -5.73 -21.53 45.82
N LEU A 191 -6.04 -20.27 46.14
CA LEU A 191 -5.96 -19.16 45.18
C LEU A 191 -4.51 -19.00 44.68
N LYS A 192 -3.52 -18.99 45.57
CA LYS A 192 -2.11 -18.90 45.19
C LYS A 192 -1.66 -20.07 44.30
N ALA A 193 -2.08 -21.30 44.63
CA ALA A 193 -1.79 -22.48 43.82
C ALA A 193 -2.45 -22.39 42.43
N ALA A 194 -3.70 -21.94 42.35
CA ALA A 194 -4.40 -21.72 41.10
C ALA A 194 -3.70 -20.70 40.20
N VAL A 195 -3.30 -19.56 40.76
CA VAL A 195 -2.56 -18.51 40.03
C VAL A 195 -1.21 -19.04 39.53
N SER A 196 -0.45 -19.71 40.39
CA SER A 196 0.84 -20.30 40.00
C SER A 196 0.71 -21.33 38.88
N ALA A 197 -0.33 -22.17 38.93
CA ALA A 197 -0.62 -23.17 37.91
C ALA A 197 -1.08 -22.50 36.60
N PHE A 198 -1.89 -21.46 36.67
CA PHE A 198 -2.32 -20.66 35.52
C PHE A 198 -1.11 -20.03 34.80
N ASP A 199 -0.20 -19.39 35.54
CA ASP A 199 1.01 -18.76 35.00
C ASP A 199 1.97 -19.79 34.36
N SER A 200 1.96 -21.01 34.88
CA SER A 200 2.75 -22.15 34.36
C SER A 200 2.05 -22.93 33.23
N ASN A 201 0.90 -22.44 32.76
CA ASN A 201 0.02 -23.10 31.80
C ASN A 201 -0.42 -24.55 32.18
N GLN A 202 -0.59 -24.83 33.47
CA GLN A 202 -1.07 -26.13 33.99
C GLN A 202 -2.59 -26.11 34.21
N PHE A 203 -3.38 -26.31 33.14
CA PHE A 203 -4.84 -26.12 33.15
C PHE A 203 -5.57 -26.93 34.21
N GLU A 204 -5.32 -28.25 34.26
CA GLU A 204 -6.04 -29.15 35.18
C GLU A 204 -5.78 -28.81 36.65
N ILE A 205 -4.54 -28.40 36.98
CA ILE A 205 -4.18 -27.97 38.34
C ILE A 205 -4.85 -26.63 38.64
N ALA A 206 -4.72 -25.65 37.74
CA ALA A 206 -5.34 -24.33 37.92
C ALA A 206 -6.86 -24.43 38.13
N ARG A 207 -7.55 -25.25 37.32
CA ARG A 207 -8.99 -25.50 37.42
C ARG A 207 -9.39 -26.12 38.75
N THR A 208 -8.62 -27.10 39.22
CA THR A 208 -8.91 -27.81 40.48
C THR A 208 -8.70 -26.89 41.69
N GLU A 209 -7.60 -26.14 41.70
CA GLU A 209 -7.25 -25.24 42.79
C GLU A 209 -8.21 -24.04 42.87
N ILE A 210 -8.62 -23.46 41.72
CA ILE A 210 -9.56 -22.33 41.73
C ILE A 210 -10.96 -22.76 42.19
N ALA A 211 -11.41 -23.96 41.79
CA ALA A 211 -12.66 -24.52 42.27
C ALA A 211 -12.62 -24.74 43.79
N SER A 212 -11.50 -25.21 44.33
CA SER A 212 -11.29 -25.39 45.77
C SER A 212 -11.31 -24.06 46.54
N ALA A 213 -10.72 -23.00 45.96
CA ALA A 213 -10.78 -21.66 46.54
C ALA A 213 -12.23 -21.12 46.54
N LEU A 214 -12.93 -21.19 45.40
CA LEU A 214 -14.30 -20.69 45.27
C LEU A 214 -15.31 -21.47 46.11
N LEU A 215 -15.02 -22.72 46.45
CA LEU A 215 -15.80 -23.49 47.42
C LEU A 215 -15.85 -22.82 48.81
N MET A 216 -14.77 -22.15 49.22
CA MET A 216 -14.62 -21.50 50.53
C MET A 216 -15.09 -20.03 50.54
N LYS A 217 -14.93 -19.35 49.39
CA LYS A 217 -15.38 -17.96 49.16
C LYS A 217 -15.98 -17.83 47.75
N PRO A 218 -17.27 -18.20 47.56
CA PRO A 218 -17.91 -18.18 46.24
C PRO A 218 -17.94 -16.80 45.58
N ASP A 219 -18.07 -15.75 46.39
CA ASP A 219 -18.22 -14.36 45.91
C ASP A 219 -16.87 -13.60 45.80
N HIS A 220 -15.74 -14.30 45.88
CA HIS A 220 -14.44 -13.65 45.80
C HIS A 220 -14.09 -13.23 44.37
N SER A 221 -14.23 -11.94 44.07
CA SER A 221 -14.11 -11.37 42.71
C SER A 221 -12.82 -11.74 41.98
N ILE A 222 -11.67 -11.73 42.65
CA ILE A 222 -10.38 -12.12 42.02
C ILE A 222 -10.40 -13.60 41.64
N ALA A 223 -10.98 -14.46 42.48
CA ALA A 223 -10.99 -15.90 42.23
C ALA A 223 -11.95 -16.23 41.07
N GLN A 224 -13.10 -15.56 41.00
CA GLN A 224 -14.03 -15.64 39.86
C GLN A 224 -13.34 -15.18 38.56
N GLY A 225 -12.62 -14.05 38.60
CA GLY A 225 -11.88 -13.57 37.43
C GLY A 225 -10.78 -14.53 36.96
N TYR A 226 -10.12 -15.25 37.88
CA TYR A 226 -9.20 -16.33 37.49
C TYR A 226 -9.92 -17.56 36.96
N GLN A 227 -11.08 -17.94 37.51
CA GLN A 227 -11.89 -19.03 36.98
C GLN A 227 -12.25 -18.79 35.50
N ASP A 228 -12.79 -17.61 35.18
CA ASP A 228 -13.17 -17.25 33.81
C ASP A 228 -11.98 -17.36 32.83
N ARG A 229 -10.80 -16.91 33.28
CA ARG A 229 -9.56 -16.99 32.48
C ARG A 229 -9.05 -18.42 32.34
N ILE A 230 -9.14 -19.23 33.40
CA ILE A 230 -8.74 -20.65 33.39
C ILE A 230 -9.64 -21.44 32.43
N GLU A 231 -10.94 -21.14 32.35
CA GLU A 231 -11.86 -21.83 31.43
C GLU A 231 -11.51 -21.58 29.95
N LEU A 232 -10.96 -20.41 29.61
CA LEU A 232 -10.48 -20.09 28.27
C LEU A 232 -9.11 -20.71 27.94
N MET A 233 -8.39 -21.18 28.95
CA MET A 233 -7.00 -21.59 28.86
C MET A 233 -6.74 -22.74 27.85
N PRO A 234 -7.59 -23.77 27.70
CA PRO A 234 -7.36 -24.80 26.67
C PRO A 234 -7.31 -24.22 25.25
N LYS A 235 -8.16 -23.23 24.95
CA LYS A 235 -8.14 -22.53 23.65
C LYS A 235 -6.88 -21.67 23.52
N VAL A 236 -6.50 -20.97 24.58
CA VAL A 236 -5.27 -20.15 24.60
C VAL A 236 -4.03 -21.01 24.37
N ILE A 237 -3.91 -22.16 25.05
CA ILE A 237 -2.81 -23.11 24.85
C ILE A 237 -2.78 -23.62 23.41
N GLY A 238 -3.94 -24.00 22.84
CA GLY A 238 -4.01 -24.42 21.44
C GLY A 238 -3.50 -23.36 20.45
N TYR A 239 -3.80 -22.08 20.69
CA TYR A 239 -3.25 -21.00 19.86
C TYR A 239 -1.76 -20.73 20.14
N LEU A 240 -1.30 -20.86 21.39
CA LEU A 240 0.13 -20.75 21.71
C LEU A 240 0.95 -21.86 21.02
N ASP A 241 0.47 -23.10 21.02
CA ASP A 241 1.12 -24.20 20.31
C ASP A 241 1.18 -23.93 18.81
N GLY A 242 0.10 -23.39 18.23
CA GLY A 242 0.09 -22.91 16.84
C GLY A 242 1.11 -21.80 16.58
N ALA A 243 1.23 -20.83 17.48
CA ALA A 243 2.22 -19.76 17.38
C ALA A 243 3.66 -20.29 17.49
N TYR A 244 3.93 -21.25 18.37
CA TYR A 244 5.26 -21.86 18.51
C TYR A 244 5.64 -22.70 17.30
N LYS A 245 4.68 -23.45 16.74
CA LYS A 245 4.90 -24.19 15.49
C LYS A 245 5.21 -23.24 14.33
N ALA A 246 4.40 -22.20 14.14
CA ALA A 246 4.63 -21.20 13.10
C ALA A 246 6.00 -20.51 13.26
N ARG A 247 6.41 -20.22 14.50
CA ARG A 247 7.75 -19.70 14.79
C ARG A 247 8.86 -20.67 14.37
N ALA A 248 8.72 -21.96 14.67
CA ALA A 248 9.70 -22.98 14.28
C ALA A 248 9.81 -23.12 12.76
N GLU A 249 8.72 -22.90 12.05
CA GLU A 249 8.64 -22.88 10.58
C GLU A 249 9.06 -21.54 9.95
N ASN A 250 9.41 -20.54 10.79
CA ASN A 250 9.69 -19.16 10.39
C ASN A 250 8.52 -18.48 9.63
N ASP A 251 7.27 -18.92 9.88
CA ASP A 251 6.05 -18.30 9.36
C ASP A 251 5.59 -17.17 10.29
N LEU A 252 6.13 -15.98 10.05
CA LEU A 252 5.84 -14.78 10.84
C LEU A 252 4.35 -14.40 10.81
N ARG A 253 3.66 -14.61 9.69
CA ARG A 253 2.26 -14.19 9.53
C ARG A 253 1.31 -15.09 10.29
N SER A 254 1.55 -16.40 10.26
CA SER A 254 0.79 -17.36 11.05
C SER A 254 1.06 -17.17 12.54
N GLU A 255 2.33 -16.97 12.95
CA GLU A 255 2.65 -16.66 14.35
C GLU A 255 1.89 -15.42 14.84
N ARG A 256 1.84 -14.36 14.02
CA ARG A 256 1.10 -13.13 14.34
C ARG A 256 -0.39 -13.41 14.54
N SER A 257 -1.01 -14.14 13.62
CA SER A 257 -2.43 -14.48 13.65
C SER A 257 -2.79 -15.28 14.90
N TYR A 258 -1.96 -16.27 15.28
CA TYR A 258 -2.17 -17.05 16.50
C TYR A 258 -2.02 -16.19 17.75
N LEU A 259 -0.99 -15.35 17.84
CA LEU A 259 -0.79 -14.45 18.98
C LEU A 259 -1.90 -13.41 19.10
N GLU A 260 -2.46 -12.93 18.00
CA GLU A 260 -3.63 -12.03 18.02
C GLU A 260 -4.85 -12.71 18.66
N LYS A 261 -5.09 -13.99 18.36
CA LYS A 261 -6.15 -14.77 19.01
C LYS A 261 -5.88 -15.02 20.50
N VAL A 262 -4.61 -15.25 20.88
CA VAL A 262 -4.23 -15.38 22.29
C VAL A 262 -4.55 -14.09 23.06
N ILE A 263 -4.14 -12.93 22.53
CA ILE A 263 -4.39 -11.63 23.19
C ILE A 263 -5.87 -11.27 23.21
N GLN A 264 -6.65 -11.69 22.22
CA GLN A 264 -8.10 -11.52 22.22
C GLN A 264 -8.77 -12.29 23.37
N LEU A 265 -8.28 -13.50 23.68
CA LEU A 265 -8.82 -14.34 24.75
C LEU A 265 -8.27 -14.00 26.13
N ASP A 266 -7.00 -13.61 26.23
CA ASP A 266 -6.34 -13.25 27.48
C ASP A 266 -5.47 -11.98 27.30
N PRO A 267 -6.06 -10.79 27.41
CA PRO A 267 -5.35 -9.53 27.21
C PRO A 267 -4.28 -9.25 28.26
N ALA A 268 -4.13 -10.02 29.33
CA ALA A 268 -3.11 -9.76 30.37
C ALA A 268 -1.73 -10.39 30.04
N ARG A 269 -1.62 -11.11 28.91
CA ARG A 269 -0.40 -11.82 28.50
C ARG A 269 0.67 -10.90 27.88
N GLU A 270 1.46 -10.26 28.73
CA GLU A 270 2.47 -9.26 28.33
C GLU A 270 3.61 -9.84 27.46
N LYS A 271 4.04 -11.08 27.69
CA LYS A 271 5.08 -11.74 26.89
C LYS A 271 4.64 -11.88 25.43
N GLU A 272 3.40 -12.33 25.22
CA GLU A 272 2.79 -12.50 23.91
C GLU A 272 2.54 -11.15 23.21
N LYS A 273 2.13 -10.11 23.96
CA LYS A 273 2.03 -8.74 23.42
C LYS A 273 3.37 -8.21 22.94
N ALA A 274 4.43 -8.38 23.73
CA ALA A 274 5.77 -7.93 23.37
C ALA A 274 6.27 -8.63 22.10
N ARG A 275 6.06 -9.95 21.99
CA ARG A 275 6.37 -10.71 20.77
C ARG A 275 5.54 -10.24 19.58
N LEU A 276 4.24 -10.04 19.74
CA LEU A 276 3.36 -9.57 18.68
C LEU A 276 3.78 -8.19 18.14
N LYS A 277 4.22 -7.28 19.03
CA LYS A 277 4.77 -5.98 18.64
C LYS A 277 6.05 -6.12 17.81
N HIS A 278 6.97 -6.99 18.22
CA HIS A 278 8.20 -7.26 17.46
C HIS A 278 7.88 -7.82 16.07
N LEU A 279 7.00 -8.81 16.03
CA LEU A 279 6.61 -9.51 14.81
C LEU A 279 5.93 -8.59 13.79
N ARG A 280 5.07 -7.67 14.26
CA ARG A 280 4.47 -6.64 13.40
C ARG A 280 5.52 -5.75 12.76
N LYS A 281 6.60 -5.40 13.48
CA LYS A 281 7.71 -4.63 12.93
C LYS A 281 8.48 -5.45 11.89
N GLU A 282 8.82 -6.70 12.19
CA GLU A 282 9.54 -7.58 11.25
C GLU A 282 8.76 -7.80 9.95
N ILE A 283 7.47 -8.12 10.04
CA ILE A 283 6.60 -8.29 8.87
C ILE A 283 6.53 -6.99 8.05
N ALA A 284 6.46 -5.83 8.71
CA ALA A 284 6.45 -4.55 8.00
C ALA A 284 7.78 -4.28 7.27
N GLU A 285 8.92 -4.62 7.87
CA GLU A 285 10.23 -4.52 7.20
C GLU A 285 10.33 -5.47 6.00
N GLU A 286 9.87 -6.72 6.13
CA GLU A 286 9.85 -7.70 5.02
C GLU A 286 8.91 -7.26 3.89
N ASP A 287 7.70 -6.81 4.24
CA ASP A 287 6.72 -6.28 3.28
C ASP A 287 7.27 -5.08 2.52
N PHE A 288 7.91 -4.16 3.23
CA PHE A 288 8.56 -3.02 2.61
C PHE A 288 9.68 -3.44 1.66
N ALA A 289 10.59 -4.31 2.10
CA ALA A 289 11.70 -4.80 1.27
C ALA A 289 11.21 -5.49 -0.01
N ASN A 290 10.18 -6.34 0.10
CA ASN A 290 9.57 -7.03 -1.03
C ASN A 290 8.92 -6.05 -2.02
N LEU A 291 8.20 -5.04 -1.52
CA LEU A 291 7.59 -4.00 -2.35
C LEU A 291 8.64 -3.13 -3.05
N MET A 292 9.73 -2.80 -2.35
CA MET A 292 10.86 -2.06 -2.92
C MET A 292 11.53 -2.86 -4.04
N SER A 293 11.85 -4.14 -3.81
CA SER A 293 12.44 -5.04 -4.81
C SER A 293 11.52 -5.17 -6.04
N LYS A 294 10.23 -5.41 -5.83
CA LYS A 294 9.23 -5.48 -6.90
C LYS A 294 9.14 -4.18 -7.70
N GLY A 295 9.14 -3.03 -7.02
CA GLY A 295 9.10 -1.71 -7.64
C GLY A 295 10.34 -1.44 -8.49
N ILE A 296 11.54 -1.75 -7.97
CA ILE A 296 12.81 -1.60 -8.69
C ILE A 296 12.84 -2.49 -9.93
N GLY A 297 12.52 -3.78 -9.79
CA GLY A 297 12.47 -4.69 -10.94
C GLY A 297 11.42 -4.30 -11.98
N ALA A 298 10.31 -3.68 -11.57
CA ALA A 298 9.32 -3.14 -12.50
C ALA A 298 9.84 -1.93 -13.27
N VAL A 299 10.61 -1.04 -12.62
CA VAL A 299 11.30 0.06 -13.32
C VAL A 299 12.26 -0.49 -14.39
N GLU A 300 13.04 -1.53 -14.05
CA GLU A 300 14.00 -2.15 -14.98
C GLU A 300 13.31 -2.78 -16.20
N ARG A 301 12.14 -3.41 -15.99
CA ARG A 301 11.30 -3.94 -17.07
C ARG A 301 10.46 -2.89 -17.80
N ARG A 302 10.61 -1.60 -17.46
CA ARG A 302 9.79 -0.47 -17.97
C ARG A 302 8.29 -0.64 -17.72
N ASP A 303 7.89 -1.42 -16.71
CA ASP A 303 6.48 -1.56 -16.27
C ASP A 303 6.13 -0.47 -15.26
N ILE A 304 5.72 0.69 -15.77
CA ILE A 304 5.40 1.86 -14.95
C ILE A 304 4.19 1.62 -14.03
N GLY A 305 3.23 0.79 -14.43
CA GLY A 305 2.03 0.49 -13.65
C GLY A 305 2.36 -0.29 -12.38
N THR A 306 3.13 -1.36 -12.51
CA THR A 306 3.60 -2.15 -11.35
C THR A 306 4.56 -1.35 -10.49
N ALA A 307 5.45 -0.55 -11.08
CA ALA A 307 6.41 0.26 -10.35
C ALA A 307 5.69 1.30 -9.46
N ARG A 308 4.74 2.04 -10.01
CA ARG A 308 3.94 3.04 -9.27
C ARG A 308 3.11 2.36 -8.17
N THR A 309 2.44 1.25 -8.48
CA THR A 309 1.65 0.50 -7.49
C THR A 309 2.50 -0.03 -6.33
N SER A 310 3.69 -0.56 -6.62
CA SER A 310 4.59 -1.10 -5.58
C SER A 310 5.17 0.00 -4.70
N MET A 311 5.58 1.12 -5.30
CA MET A 311 6.01 2.32 -4.58
C MET A 311 4.91 2.86 -3.66
N GLU A 312 3.67 2.94 -4.14
CA GLU A 312 2.54 3.43 -3.34
C GLU A 312 2.19 2.51 -2.17
N LYS A 313 2.25 1.20 -2.37
CA LYS A 313 2.11 0.23 -1.28
C LYS A 313 3.27 0.35 -0.28
N ALA A 314 4.51 0.50 -0.74
CA ALA A 314 5.67 0.66 0.14
C ALA A 314 5.55 1.95 0.98
N ARG A 315 5.06 3.05 0.38
CA ARG A 315 4.79 4.31 1.07
C ARG A 315 3.78 4.19 2.21
N LYS A 316 2.77 3.33 2.06
CA LYS A 316 1.78 3.05 3.13
C LYS A 316 2.39 2.27 4.30
N VAL A 317 3.44 1.48 4.07
CA VAL A 317 4.15 0.74 5.12
C VAL A 317 5.12 1.68 5.85
N PHE A 318 6.02 2.33 5.11
CA PHE A 318 6.95 3.32 5.66
C PHE A 318 7.04 4.56 4.77
N PRO A 319 6.50 5.72 5.19
CA PRO A 319 6.42 6.90 4.34
C PRO A 319 7.75 7.67 4.19
N ASN A 320 8.65 7.57 5.17
CA ASN A 320 9.81 8.48 5.30
C ASN A 320 11.17 7.78 5.13
N ARG A 321 11.22 6.64 4.43
CA ARG A 321 12.46 5.89 4.17
C ARG A 321 13.23 6.49 2.98
N ALA A 322 14.55 6.52 3.07
CA ALA A 322 15.41 7.07 2.00
C ALA A 322 15.29 6.24 0.72
N GLU A 323 15.19 4.91 0.86
CA GLU A 323 15.02 3.94 -0.21
C GLU A 323 13.76 4.22 -1.04
N LEU A 324 12.66 4.61 -0.37
CA LEU A 324 11.40 4.98 -1.05
C LEU A 324 11.59 6.22 -1.92
N SER A 325 12.36 7.22 -1.45
CA SER A 325 12.66 8.42 -2.23
C SER A 325 13.49 8.08 -3.49
N LEU A 326 14.42 7.13 -3.39
CA LEU A 326 15.18 6.64 -4.54
C LEU A 326 14.28 5.94 -5.57
N LEU A 327 13.38 5.06 -5.12
CA LEU A 327 12.41 4.41 -6.01
C LEU A 327 11.48 5.44 -6.66
N LYS A 328 11.00 6.43 -5.90
CA LYS A 328 10.17 7.53 -6.43
C LYS A 328 10.87 8.26 -7.57
N ASN A 329 12.11 8.69 -7.38
CA ASN A 329 12.88 9.36 -8.42
C ASN A 329 13.06 8.48 -9.67
N ARG A 330 13.27 7.17 -9.49
CA ARG A 330 13.37 6.20 -10.59
C ARG A 330 12.05 6.05 -11.35
N VAL A 331 10.93 5.97 -10.65
CA VAL A 331 9.57 5.88 -11.22
C VAL A 331 9.24 7.15 -12.00
N GLU A 332 9.49 8.33 -11.43
CA GLU A 332 9.25 9.62 -12.10
C GLU A 332 10.12 9.82 -13.34
N ARG A 333 11.37 9.35 -13.31
CA ARG A 333 12.24 9.37 -14.48
C ARG A 333 11.72 8.45 -15.59
N LEU A 334 11.33 7.21 -15.25
CA LEU A 334 10.75 6.28 -16.21
C LEU A 334 9.45 6.81 -16.82
N ASP A 335 8.58 7.42 -16.01
CA ASP A 335 7.32 8.03 -16.46
C ASP A 335 7.58 9.15 -17.48
N ARG A 336 8.56 10.02 -17.23
CA ARG A 336 9.02 11.04 -18.18
C ARG A 336 9.55 10.42 -19.47
N GLU A 337 10.44 9.43 -19.38
CA GLU A 337 11.00 8.73 -20.54
C GLU A 337 9.91 8.12 -21.43
N LEU A 338 8.97 7.37 -20.84
CA LEU A 338 7.87 6.73 -21.58
C LEU A 338 6.92 7.77 -22.19
N SER A 339 6.68 8.88 -21.50
CA SER A 339 5.82 9.96 -22.01
C SER A 339 6.43 10.67 -23.22
N VAL A 340 7.76 10.90 -23.19
CA VAL A 340 8.51 11.41 -24.35
C VAL A 340 8.45 10.41 -25.50
N GLU A 341 8.74 9.13 -25.23
CA GLU A 341 8.69 8.07 -26.24
C GLU A 341 7.33 7.97 -26.92
N SER A 342 6.24 7.97 -26.13
CA SER A 342 4.87 7.99 -26.65
C SER A 342 4.61 9.21 -27.54
N SER A 343 5.01 10.40 -27.09
CA SER A 343 4.78 11.64 -27.84
C SER A 343 5.58 11.67 -29.16
N LEU A 344 6.80 11.12 -29.17
CA LEU A 344 7.59 10.97 -30.40
C LEU A 344 6.96 9.95 -31.36
N ASN A 345 6.40 8.85 -30.84
CA ASN A 345 5.68 7.88 -31.67
C ASN A 345 4.42 8.49 -32.29
N ASP A 346 3.67 9.30 -31.54
CA ASP A 346 2.51 10.02 -32.06
C ASP A 346 2.91 11.04 -33.13
N ALA A 347 4.04 11.74 -32.95
CA ALA A 347 4.58 12.65 -33.95
C ALA A 347 4.94 11.90 -35.25
N ASN A 348 5.62 10.75 -35.15
CA ASN A 348 5.97 9.94 -36.32
C ASN A 348 4.73 9.40 -37.06
N LYS A 349 3.69 8.97 -36.33
CA LYS A 349 2.40 8.59 -36.92
C LYS A 349 1.72 9.77 -37.61
N ALA A 350 1.81 10.98 -37.06
CA ALA A 350 1.26 12.16 -37.70
C ALA A 350 2.01 12.50 -38.99
N ILE A 351 3.35 12.41 -38.99
CA ILE A 351 4.19 12.57 -40.19
C ILE A 351 3.81 11.55 -41.27
N SER A 352 3.60 10.28 -40.92
CA SER A 352 3.22 9.26 -41.92
C SER A 352 1.87 9.53 -42.59
N HIS A 353 1.00 10.30 -41.94
CA HIS A 353 -0.27 10.77 -42.51
C HIS A 353 -0.18 12.20 -43.09
N ASP A 354 1.02 12.77 -43.18
CA ASP A 354 1.29 14.14 -43.62
C ASP A 354 0.52 15.23 -42.82
N ASP A 355 0.20 14.91 -41.56
CA ASP A 355 -0.48 15.77 -40.60
C ASP A 355 0.54 16.54 -39.74
N TRP A 356 1.08 17.60 -40.32
CA TRP A 356 2.16 18.38 -39.70
C TRP A 356 1.71 19.24 -38.53
N ASP A 357 0.42 19.59 -38.46
CA ASP A 357 -0.14 20.28 -37.29
C ASP A 357 -0.12 19.37 -36.06
N ARG A 358 -0.58 18.12 -36.19
CA ARG A 358 -0.47 17.14 -35.10
C ARG A 358 0.96 16.76 -34.79
N ALA A 359 1.82 16.60 -35.81
CA ALA A 359 3.24 16.30 -35.60
C ALA A 359 3.93 17.40 -34.78
N TYR A 360 3.68 18.67 -35.11
CA TYR A 360 4.20 19.81 -34.35
C TYR A 360 3.76 19.75 -32.89
N GLN A 361 2.46 19.58 -32.63
CA GLN A 361 1.93 19.49 -31.25
C GLN A 361 2.56 18.34 -30.46
N ALA A 362 2.73 17.16 -31.08
CA ALA A 362 3.32 15.99 -30.44
C ALA A 362 4.81 16.21 -30.12
N PHE A 363 5.58 16.82 -31.01
CA PHE A 363 6.98 17.20 -30.72
C PHE A 363 7.08 18.29 -29.65
N SER A 364 6.24 19.32 -29.69
CA SER A 364 6.17 20.36 -28.64
C SER A 364 5.88 19.74 -27.28
N LYS A 365 4.96 18.77 -27.21
CA LYS A 365 4.67 18.01 -25.98
C LYS A 365 5.89 17.22 -25.50
N ALA A 366 6.57 16.49 -26.39
CA ALA A 366 7.78 15.75 -26.05
C ALA A 366 8.88 16.68 -25.51
N LYS A 367 9.08 17.84 -26.15
CA LYS A 367 10.06 18.86 -25.74
C LYS A 367 9.71 19.51 -24.41
N LEU A 368 8.42 19.72 -24.11
CA LEU A 368 7.99 20.24 -22.81
C LEU A 368 8.35 19.28 -21.68
N ILE A 369 8.24 17.97 -21.91
CA ILE A 369 8.59 16.93 -20.92
C ILE A 369 10.11 16.82 -20.76
N ASP A 370 10.85 16.83 -21.88
CA ASP A 370 12.32 16.81 -21.90
C ASP A 370 12.87 17.81 -22.93
N PRO A 371 13.23 19.03 -22.49
CA PRO A 371 13.79 20.06 -23.37
C PRO A 371 15.16 19.69 -23.95
N THR A 372 15.87 18.72 -23.36
CA THR A 372 17.18 18.28 -23.84
C THR A 372 17.06 17.20 -24.93
N ASN A 373 15.85 16.70 -25.18
CA ASN A 373 15.60 15.72 -26.22
C ASN A 373 15.74 16.34 -27.61
N THR A 374 16.80 15.95 -28.32
CA THR A 374 17.14 16.49 -29.64
C THR A 374 16.13 16.11 -30.72
N ALA A 375 15.54 14.92 -30.64
CA ALA A 375 14.50 14.49 -31.58
C ALA A 375 13.22 15.33 -31.43
N ALA A 376 12.82 15.63 -30.20
CA ALA A 376 11.69 16.51 -29.93
C ALA A 376 11.94 17.94 -30.42
N THR A 377 13.11 18.50 -30.09
CA THR A 377 13.45 19.89 -30.44
C THR A 377 13.60 20.10 -31.95
N GLU A 378 14.33 19.21 -32.65
CA GLU A 378 14.50 19.33 -34.09
C GLU A 378 13.22 18.95 -34.85
N GLY A 379 12.47 17.94 -34.37
CA GLY A 379 11.19 17.55 -34.93
C GLY A 379 10.17 18.68 -34.89
N GLU A 380 10.03 19.38 -33.76
CA GLU A 380 9.17 20.56 -33.62
C GLU A 380 9.54 21.65 -34.63
N LYS A 381 10.83 21.95 -34.76
CA LYS A 381 11.33 22.96 -35.69
C LYS A 381 10.98 22.61 -37.13
N ILE A 382 11.24 21.37 -37.56
CA ILE A 382 10.95 20.91 -38.92
C ILE A 382 9.44 20.93 -39.18
N ALA A 383 8.63 20.41 -38.26
CA ALA A 383 7.18 20.46 -38.38
C ALA A 383 6.66 21.90 -38.47
N GLY A 384 7.23 22.82 -37.69
CA GLY A 384 6.93 24.25 -37.76
C GLY A 384 7.26 24.86 -39.13
N GLN A 385 8.41 24.50 -39.71
CA GLN A 385 8.80 24.95 -41.05
C GLN A 385 7.86 24.40 -42.13
N VAL A 386 7.45 23.13 -42.06
CA VAL A 386 6.48 22.56 -43.00
C VAL A 386 5.12 23.26 -42.89
N ARG A 387 4.62 23.48 -41.67
CA ARG A 387 3.35 24.20 -41.44
C ARG A 387 3.40 25.62 -41.99
N ALA A 388 4.45 26.38 -41.67
CA ALA A 388 4.63 27.74 -42.17
C ALA A 388 4.78 27.77 -43.70
N GLY A 389 5.51 26.81 -44.27
CA GLY A 389 5.65 26.64 -45.71
C GLY A 389 4.30 26.36 -46.39
N ARG A 390 3.49 25.45 -45.84
CA ARG A 390 2.14 25.15 -46.33
C ARG A 390 1.25 26.39 -46.29
N GLN A 391 1.15 27.06 -45.15
CA GLN A 391 0.35 28.28 -44.99
C GLN A 391 0.80 29.38 -45.96
N GLY A 392 2.12 29.55 -46.12
CA GLY A 392 2.68 30.52 -47.06
C GLY A 392 2.31 30.21 -48.51
N LEU A 393 2.40 28.94 -48.93
CA LEU A 393 2.01 28.52 -50.28
C LEU A 393 0.50 28.62 -50.51
N ASP A 394 -0.31 28.24 -49.52
CA ASP A 394 -1.78 28.36 -49.56
C ASP A 394 -2.21 29.82 -49.80
N SER A 395 -1.52 30.79 -49.20
CA SER A 395 -1.81 32.22 -49.43
C SER A 395 -1.65 32.67 -50.90
N PHE A 396 -0.80 31.99 -51.67
CA PHE A 396 -0.64 32.24 -53.11
C PHE A 396 -1.67 31.48 -53.94
N LEU A 397 -2.04 30.27 -53.51
CA LEU A 397 -3.08 29.44 -54.15
C LEU A 397 -4.47 30.06 -54.01
N GLU A 398 -4.77 30.69 -52.87
CA GLU A 398 -6.03 31.39 -52.63
C GLU A 398 -6.18 32.68 -53.45
N ARG A 399 -5.07 33.33 -53.82
CA ARG A 399 -5.08 34.60 -54.58
C ARG A 399 -4.11 34.59 -55.78
N PRO A 400 -4.31 33.72 -56.78
CA PRO A 400 -3.36 33.53 -57.88
C PRO A 400 -3.07 34.80 -58.68
N ALA A 401 -4.08 35.67 -58.86
CA ALA A 401 -3.96 36.93 -59.62
C ALA A 401 -2.82 37.85 -59.12
N ARG A 402 -2.45 37.76 -57.84
CA ARG A 402 -1.36 38.57 -57.27
C ARG A 402 0.02 38.17 -57.82
N LEU A 403 0.17 36.93 -58.30
CA LEU A 403 1.44 36.40 -58.81
C LEU A 403 1.91 37.09 -60.09
N SER A 404 1.05 37.84 -60.77
CA SER A 404 1.45 38.68 -61.90
C SER A 404 2.36 39.85 -61.51
N SER A 405 2.32 40.28 -60.24
CA SER A 405 3.26 41.27 -59.72
C SER A 405 4.65 40.66 -59.56
N LYS A 406 5.66 41.32 -60.15
CA LYS A 406 7.07 40.89 -60.07
C LYS A 406 7.54 40.68 -58.63
N ALA A 407 7.12 41.56 -57.70
CA ALA A 407 7.50 41.46 -56.30
C ALA A 407 6.88 40.23 -55.60
N VAL A 408 5.60 39.94 -55.90
CA VAL A 408 4.87 38.81 -55.32
C VAL A 408 5.39 37.49 -55.90
N ALA A 409 5.64 37.43 -57.22
CA ALA A 409 6.27 36.26 -57.85
C ALA A 409 7.66 35.97 -57.25
N ALA A 410 8.48 37.00 -57.04
CA ALA A 410 9.79 36.84 -56.42
C ALA A 410 9.68 36.34 -54.96
N ALA A 411 8.70 36.82 -54.19
CA ALA A 411 8.44 36.31 -52.83
C ALA A 411 8.02 34.84 -52.84
N ALA A 412 7.12 34.45 -53.75
CA ALA A 412 6.69 33.07 -53.91
C ALA A 412 7.84 32.14 -54.35
N GLN A 413 8.71 32.59 -55.26
CA GLN A 413 9.92 31.85 -55.66
C GLN A 413 10.91 31.66 -54.49
N ARG A 414 11.11 32.69 -53.65
CA ARG A 414 11.93 32.56 -52.44
C ARG A 414 11.34 31.55 -51.47
N LEU A 415 10.02 31.58 -51.27
CA LEU A 415 9.35 30.60 -50.41
C LEU A 415 9.53 29.18 -50.95
N LEU A 416 9.27 28.95 -52.25
CA LEU A 416 9.48 27.65 -52.92
C LEU A 416 10.92 27.14 -52.75
N ALA A 417 11.91 28.02 -52.90
CA ALA A 417 13.31 27.67 -52.66
C ALA A 417 13.57 27.28 -51.21
N SER A 418 13.00 28.03 -50.25
CA SER A 418 13.20 27.76 -48.82
C SER A 418 12.58 26.43 -48.37
N VAL A 419 11.45 26.02 -48.94
CA VAL A 419 10.75 24.78 -48.57
C VAL A 419 11.15 23.56 -49.40
N ARG A 420 11.99 23.72 -50.45
CA ARG A 420 12.38 22.65 -51.38
C ARG A 420 12.96 21.41 -50.70
N HIS A 421 13.73 21.58 -49.63
CA HIS A 421 14.31 20.45 -48.91
C HIS A 421 13.25 19.67 -48.09
N LEU A 422 12.11 20.30 -47.78
CA LEU A 422 11.01 19.72 -47.01
C LEU A 422 9.98 19.01 -47.89
N THR A 423 9.95 19.27 -49.20
CA THR A 423 9.02 18.59 -50.11
C THR A 423 9.30 17.09 -50.24
N ALA A 424 10.49 16.63 -49.86
CA ALA A 424 10.83 15.21 -49.82
C ALA A 424 10.11 14.46 -48.69
N ILE A 425 9.85 15.15 -47.57
CA ILE A 425 9.22 14.56 -46.38
C ILE A 425 7.72 14.86 -46.28
N SER A 426 7.21 15.83 -47.04
CA SER A 426 5.78 16.17 -47.05
C SER A 426 5.18 16.14 -48.46
N PRO A 427 4.38 15.12 -48.79
CA PRO A 427 3.64 15.04 -50.04
C PRO A 427 2.73 16.24 -50.28
N THR A 428 1.96 16.70 -49.29
CA THR A 428 1.04 17.82 -49.50
C THR A 428 1.74 19.17 -49.65
N LEU A 429 2.93 19.34 -49.04
CA LEU A 429 3.78 20.50 -49.30
C LEU A 429 4.37 20.45 -50.71
N LYS A 430 4.78 19.25 -51.17
CA LYS A 430 5.26 19.04 -52.55
C LYS A 430 4.18 19.42 -53.57
N THR A 431 2.96 18.91 -53.42
CA THR A 431 1.85 19.23 -54.33
C THR A 431 1.57 20.75 -54.38
N ARG A 432 1.50 21.42 -53.23
CA ARG A 432 1.32 22.89 -53.19
C ARG A 432 2.48 23.61 -53.86
N SER A 433 3.71 23.15 -53.65
CA SER A 433 4.90 23.75 -54.25
C SER A 433 4.85 23.65 -55.78
N GLU A 434 4.44 22.51 -56.31
CA GLU A 434 4.25 22.29 -57.75
C GLU A 434 3.12 23.16 -58.32
N GLN A 435 2.00 23.28 -57.61
CA GLN A 435 0.87 24.14 -58.00
C GLN A 435 1.28 25.63 -58.06
N VAL A 436 1.93 26.15 -57.02
CA VAL A 436 2.40 27.54 -56.99
C VAL A 436 3.46 27.77 -58.08
N SER A 437 4.39 26.84 -58.28
CA SER A 437 5.40 26.92 -59.35
C SER A 437 4.75 27.03 -60.74
N LYS A 438 3.71 26.22 -60.99
CA LYS A 438 2.92 26.28 -62.24
C LYS A 438 2.18 27.61 -62.40
N LEU A 439 1.59 28.16 -61.34
CA LEU A 439 0.93 29.46 -61.39
C LEU A 439 1.93 30.59 -61.68
N ILE A 440 3.14 30.53 -61.11
CA ILE A 440 4.20 31.51 -61.39
C ILE A 440 4.64 31.45 -62.86
N SER A 441 4.78 30.25 -63.44
CA SER A 441 5.15 30.13 -64.86
C SER A 441 4.06 30.67 -65.78
N GLN A 442 2.79 30.42 -65.46
CA GLN A 442 1.64 30.99 -66.18
C GLN A 442 1.55 32.51 -66.02
N ALA A 443 1.73 33.05 -64.80
CA ALA A 443 1.70 34.49 -64.53
C ALA A 443 2.78 35.30 -65.27
N ASN A 444 3.90 34.65 -65.60
CA ASN A 444 5.01 35.30 -66.29
C ASN A 444 4.95 35.15 -67.81
N LYS A 445 4.03 34.35 -68.36
CA LYS A 445 3.84 34.20 -69.80
C LYS A 445 3.03 35.40 -70.33
N PRO A 446 3.59 36.25 -71.20
CA PRO A 446 2.80 37.30 -71.84
C PRO A 446 1.69 36.70 -72.71
N VAL A 447 0.57 37.40 -72.75
CA VAL A 447 -0.61 37.09 -73.56
C VAL A 447 -0.78 38.20 -74.58
N GLU A 448 -1.00 37.81 -75.83
CA GLU A 448 -1.25 38.73 -76.92
C GLU A 448 -2.64 39.37 -76.76
N VAL A 449 -2.67 40.70 -76.85
CA VAL A 449 -3.89 41.51 -76.83
C VAL A 449 -3.90 42.38 -78.07
N VAL A 450 -4.94 42.23 -78.88
CA VAL A 450 -5.17 43.03 -80.09
C VAL A 450 -5.84 44.34 -79.68
N VAL A 451 -5.17 45.47 -79.95
CA VAL A 451 -5.71 46.81 -79.71
C VAL A 451 -6.21 47.39 -81.02
N ARG A 452 -7.51 47.66 -81.11
CA ARG A 452 -8.15 48.29 -82.29
C ARG A 452 -8.52 49.75 -82.01
N SER A 453 -8.29 50.62 -82.99
CA SER A 453 -8.63 52.04 -82.90
C SER A 453 -8.87 52.67 -84.28
N ASP A 454 -9.02 54.00 -84.33
CA ASP A 454 -9.35 54.80 -85.52
C ASP A 454 -8.11 55.40 -86.21
N GLY A 455 -6.90 55.05 -85.79
CA GLY A 455 -5.65 55.63 -86.29
C GLY A 455 -5.39 57.08 -85.86
N LYS A 456 -6.31 57.71 -85.12
CA LYS A 456 -6.21 59.12 -84.67
C LYS A 456 -6.08 59.24 -83.16
N THR A 457 -6.70 58.32 -82.42
CA THR A 457 -6.63 58.23 -80.96
C THR A 457 -5.27 57.70 -80.53
N GLU A 458 -4.60 58.44 -79.65
CA GLU A 458 -3.34 58.03 -79.05
C GLU A 458 -3.61 57.16 -77.82
N ILE A 459 -3.19 55.90 -77.87
CA ILE A 459 -3.50 54.90 -76.84
C ILE A 459 -2.28 54.65 -75.96
N SER A 460 -2.50 54.59 -74.65
CA SER A 460 -1.53 54.14 -73.66
C SER A 460 -2.14 53.13 -72.69
N VAL A 461 -1.32 52.26 -72.12
CA VAL A 461 -1.70 51.32 -71.07
C VAL A 461 -1.08 51.79 -69.77
N ARG A 462 -1.91 52.14 -68.79
CA ARG A 462 -1.43 52.67 -67.50
C ARG A 462 -0.45 51.71 -66.85
N ARG A 463 0.69 52.23 -66.38
CA ARG A 463 1.79 51.49 -65.72
C ARG A 463 2.51 50.46 -66.60
N VAL A 464 2.26 50.44 -67.91
CA VAL A 464 2.95 49.54 -68.85
C VAL A 464 3.70 50.35 -69.91
N GLY A 465 3.02 51.24 -70.64
CA GLY A 465 3.66 52.00 -71.71
C GLY A 465 2.68 52.54 -72.75
N ILE A 466 3.22 53.07 -73.84
CA ILE A 466 2.47 53.72 -74.92
C ILE A 466 2.26 52.73 -76.07
N VAL A 467 1.02 52.59 -76.54
CA VAL A 467 0.67 51.79 -77.73
C VAL A 467 0.82 52.65 -78.99
N GLY A 468 0.45 53.93 -78.90
CA GLY A 468 0.50 54.92 -79.97
C GLY A 468 -0.81 55.02 -80.75
N LYS A 469 -0.78 55.71 -81.89
CA LYS A 469 -1.89 55.75 -82.86
C LYS A 469 -1.81 54.52 -83.75
N THR A 470 -2.89 53.76 -83.84
CA THR A 470 -2.94 52.54 -84.65
C THR A 470 -4.36 52.27 -85.16
N LEU A 471 -4.50 51.50 -86.22
CA LEU A 471 -5.79 50.88 -86.59
C LEU A 471 -5.94 49.53 -85.88
N GLU A 472 -4.85 48.75 -85.88
CA GLU A 472 -4.74 47.46 -85.21
C GLU A 472 -3.28 47.27 -84.75
N LYS A 473 -3.07 46.90 -83.48
CA LYS A 473 -1.73 46.58 -82.97
C LYS A 473 -1.82 45.48 -81.93
N VAL A 474 -1.00 44.45 -82.09
CA VAL A 474 -0.85 43.40 -81.09
C VAL A 474 0.17 43.85 -80.05
N ILE A 475 -0.21 43.80 -78.77
CA ILE A 475 0.67 44.05 -77.63
C ILE A 475 0.72 42.83 -76.72
N ASN A 476 1.82 42.67 -76.00
CA ASN A 476 2.01 41.57 -75.06
C ASN A 476 1.79 42.06 -73.62
N LEU A 477 0.72 41.62 -72.98
CA LEU A 477 0.41 41.93 -71.60
C LEU A 477 0.49 40.66 -70.76
N ARG A 478 1.05 40.76 -69.56
CA ARG A 478 0.99 39.62 -68.62
C ARG A 478 -0.44 39.47 -68.11
N PRO A 479 -0.82 38.30 -67.56
CA PRO A 479 -2.09 38.16 -66.88
C PRO A 479 -2.26 39.24 -65.81
N GLY A 480 -3.44 39.86 -65.69
CA GLY A 480 -3.70 40.93 -64.72
C GLY A 480 -4.69 41.98 -65.20
N ASP A 481 -4.97 42.96 -64.35
CA ASP A 481 -5.91 44.04 -64.64
C ASP A 481 -5.21 45.26 -65.20
N TYR A 482 -5.65 45.70 -66.37
CA TYR A 482 -5.10 46.86 -67.07
C TYR A 482 -6.17 47.91 -67.30
N THR A 483 -5.73 49.17 -67.36
CA THR A 483 -6.56 50.29 -67.79
C THR A 483 -5.88 50.95 -68.96
N PHE A 484 -6.56 50.93 -70.09
CA PHE A 484 -6.17 51.60 -71.30
C PHE A 484 -6.75 53.02 -71.30
N GLU A 485 -5.95 53.98 -71.77
CA GLU A 485 -6.30 55.39 -71.86
C GLU A 485 -6.10 55.87 -73.28
N GLY A 486 -7.20 56.29 -73.92
CA GLY A 486 -7.19 56.95 -75.22
C GLY A 486 -7.24 58.48 -75.05
N LYS A 487 -6.39 59.19 -75.78
CA LYS A 487 -6.37 60.65 -75.87
C LYS A 487 -6.40 61.11 -77.32
N ARG A 488 -7.18 62.15 -77.59
CA ARG A 488 -7.24 62.79 -78.91
C ARG A 488 -7.51 64.27 -78.73
N ALA A 489 -6.72 65.12 -79.39
CA ALA A 489 -6.89 66.58 -79.29
C ALA A 489 -8.30 67.00 -79.75
N GLY A 490 -8.99 67.78 -78.92
CA GLY A 490 -10.39 68.19 -79.14
C GLY A 490 -11.45 67.17 -78.71
N TYR A 491 -11.08 66.04 -78.08
CA TYR A 491 -12.00 64.99 -77.65
C TYR A 491 -11.75 64.60 -76.18
N LYS A 492 -12.79 64.14 -75.48
CA LYS A 492 -12.67 63.63 -74.11
C LYS A 492 -11.87 62.33 -74.08
N SER A 493 -11.07 62.16 -73.02
CA SER A 493 -10.26 60.96 -72.82
C SER A 493 -11.12 59.76 -72.43
N LYS A 494 -10.80 58.57 -72.96
CA LYS A 494 -11.56 57.33 -72.71
C LYS A 494 -10.72 56.34 -71.91
N LEU A 495 -11.26 55.81 -70.82
CA LEU A 495 -10.64 54.78 -70.00
C LEU A 495 -11.38 53.46 -70.17
N VAL A 496 -10.68 52.41 -70.59
CA VAL A 496 -11.25 51.06 -70.75
C VAL A 496 -10.45 50.07 -69.91
N LYS A 497 -11.14 49.30 -69.07
CA LYS A 497 -10.52 48.25 -68.25
C LYS A 497 -10.50 46.93 -69.01
N LEU A 498 -9.41 46.20 -68.91
CA LEU A 498 -9.27 44.84 -69.46
C LEU A 498 -8.56 43.95 -68.45
N THR A 499 -9.17 42.82 -68.14
CA THR A 499 -8.54 41.76 -67.35
C THR A 499 -7.97 40.71 -68.29
N VAL A 500 -6.66 40.50 -68.24
CA VAL A 500 -5.95 39.49 -69.02
C VAL A 500 -5.88 38.20 -68.19
N PRO A 501 -6.56 37.11 -68.55
CA PRO A 501 -6.48 35.83 -67.85
C PRO A 501 -5.16 35.08 -68.12
N PHE A 502 -4.82 34.11 -67.25
CA PHE A 502 -3.58 33.31 -67.31
C PHE A 502 -3.38 32.51 -68.61
N ASN A 503 -4.46 32.10 -69.27
CA ASN A 503 -4.43 31.33 -70.53
C ASN A 503 -5.29 31.99 -71.63
N GLY A 504 -5.36 33.32 -71.65
CA GLY A 504 -6.18 34.03 -72.64
C GLY A 504 -5.68 33.79 -74.07
N THR A 505 -6.61 33.53 -74.99
CA THR A 505 -6.38 33.57 -76.44
C THR A 505 -7.41 34.49 -77.07
N GLY A 506 -7.04 35.19 -78.16
CA GLY A 506 -7.97 36.06 -78.88
C GLY A 506 -8.48 37.27 -78.08
N LEU A 507 -7.70 37.80 -77.15
CA LEU A 507 -8.08 39.00 -76.40
C LEU A 507 -8.01 40.22 -77.30
N GLU A 508 -9.11 40.95 -77.39
CA GLU A 508 -9.20 42.19 -78.15
C GLU A 508 -9.77 43.31 -77.28
N ILE A 509 -9.28 44.54 -77.51
CA ILE A 509 -9.85 45.75 -76.92
C ILE A 509 -9.95 46.86 -77.97
N LYS A 510 -11.09 47.54 -78.00
CA LYS A 510 -11.35 48.69 -78.89
C LYS A 510 -11.39 49.99 -78.09
N ILE A 511 -10.58 50.97 -78.48
CA ILE A 511 -10.48 52.27 -77.80
C ILE A 511 -10.50 53.37 -78.84
N ILE A 512 -11.53 54.22 -78.82
CA ILE A 512 -11.71 55.35 -79.73
C ILE A 512 -12.23 56.52 -78.91
N CYS A 513 -11.61 57.69 -79.06
CA CYS A 513 -12.14 58.95 -78.52
C CYS A 513 -13.20 59.51 -79.47
N ASP A 514 -14.46 59.28 -79.14
CA ASP A 514 -15.65 59.56 -79.96
C ASP A 514 -16.47 60.78 -79.50
N GLU A 515 -16.16 61.34 -78.33
CA GLU A 515 -16.87 62.49 -77.76
C GLU A 515 -16.01 63.77 -77.86
N GLN A 516 -16.49 64.78 -78.59
CA GLN A 516 -15.81 66.07 -78.74
C GLN A 516 -15.91 66.91 -77.44
N ILE A 517 -14.88 67.71 -77.15
CA ILE A 517 -14.83 68.61 -75.97
C ILE A 517 -15.76 69.80 -76.16
#